data_AF-A0A5C3NFE5-F1
#
_entry.id   AF-A0A5C3NFE5-F1
#
_cell.length_a   1.000
_cell.length_b   1.000
_cell.length_c   1.000
_cell.angle_alpha   90.00
_cell.angle_beta   90.00
_cell.angle_gamma   90.00
#
_symmetry.space_group_name_H-M   'P 1'
#
loop_
_entity.id
_entity.type
_entity.pdbx_description
1 polymer ?
#
loop_
_entity_poly.entity_id
_entity_poly.type
_entity_poly.pdbx_seq_one_letter_code
_entity_poly.pdbx_strand_id
1 'polypeptide(L)'
;MGVFTVGEMMSERLLFSHNIPLSEVSTLSMDTQAGTSTTPANTTRTIQAGYTVLVKVPTGEVRSVKLEDDSTVNLGRVGSFNSLKLINQPYGLTYDIVDKKLKAVPPHSIQEVEDTEATNELINDGEFVQPLTSEEIEALKKSGVSASEIIKRQIEQHANYSLKTEYSKEKYKKRKEAKYSKTFTTIDPTLFNICEYWFNKDQNRLRDIRIDTLSQMLNLGGVRPGGRYIVVDDASGIVVAGVLERLSGDGRVITICDVESAPAYPVLTQLNLNKEELASVLSSLNWATADEDYIPLLASNETAREPQNERQKLRASKRKAASDSLINLREELFNGEFDGLLVASEYDLLSIVDKLSPYLAGSGSIVVQSPNAQSLADLQNKMRQQPHYLAPAVTEVWLRRYQVLPGRTHPFMNMSGSGGFLLHAIKVYDDPTAQSAAGRRAKKPRLESAEGSSEPVMGQGVVCAQMSDASNTAPNSSLL
;
A
#
# COMPACT_ATOMS: atom_id res chain seq x y z
N MET A 1 10.37 -5.84 -40.75
CA MET A 1 9.79 -7.03 -41.41
C MET A 1 9.21 -7.91 -40.31
N GLY A 2 7.97 -8.36 -40.30
CA GLY A 2 6.93 -8.34 -41.32
C GLY A 2 5.57 -7.95 -40.73
N VAL A 3 4.71 -7.53 -41.64
CA VAL A 3 3.33 -7.08 -41.44
C VAL A 3 2.44 -8.31 -41.51
N PHE A 4 1.47 -8.45 -40.60
CA PHE A 4 0.35 -9.38 -40.77
C PHE A 4 -0.97 -8.60 -40.71
N THR A 5 -1.64 -8.61 -41.85
CA THR A 5 -2.98 -8.09 -42.13
C THR A 5 -4.05 -9.00 -41.52
N VAL A 6 -5.08 -8.42 -40.91
CA VAL A 6 -6.26 -9.13 -40.40
C VAL A 6 -7.31 -9.18 -41.52
N GLY A 7 -7.64 -10.39 -41.96
CA GLY A 7 -8.72 -10.66 -42.91
C GLY A 7 -10.06 -10.84 -42.20
N GLU A 8 -11.11 -10.30 -42.84
CA GLU A 8 -12.52 -10.50 -42.51
C GLU A 8 -12.92 -11.98 -42.53
N MET A 9 -13.75 -12.40 -41.57
CA MET A 9 -14.62 -13.56 -41.72
C MET A 9 -15.98 -13.30 -41.04
N MET A 10 -17.02 -13.31 -41.88
CA MET A 10 -18.44 -13.38 -41.53
C MET A 10 -18.92 -14.83 -41.36
N SER A 11 -20.14 -14.96 -40.82
CA SER A 11 -21.00 -16.16 -40.65
C SER A 11 -20.76 -16.93 -39.34
N GLU A 12 -21.76 -17.34 -38.55
CA GLU A 12 -23.15 -17.69 -38.87
C GLU A 12 -23.97 -17.74 -37.56
N ARG A 13 -25.20 -17.19 -37.55
CA ARG A 13 -26.16 -17.27 -36.43
C ARG A 13 -27.08 -18.47 -36.66
N LEU A 14 -27.10 -19.41 -35.72
CA LEU A 14 -28.10 -20.49 -35.64
C LEU A 14 -29.24 -20.09 -34.71
N LEU A 15 -30.43 -19.93 -35.30
CA LEU A 15 -31.72 -19.81 -34.63
C LEU A 15 -32.27 -21.21 -34.33
N PHE A 16 -32.69 -21.47 -33.10
CA PHE A 16 -33.71 -22.47 -32.80
C PHE A 16 -34.78 -21.85 -31.91
N SER A 17 -35.94 -21.61 -32.52
CA SER A 17 -37.24 -21.39 -31.86
C SER A 17 -37.66 -22.63 -31.09
N HIS A 18 -38.35 -22.50 -29.95
CA HIS A 18 -39.57 -23.22 -29.57
C HIS A 18 -40.16 -22.58 -28.28
N ASN A 19 -41.39 -22.06 -28.39
CA ASN A 19 -42.27 -21.60 -27.30
C ASN A 19 -43.04 -22.78 -26.73
N ILE A 20 -43.05 -23.03 -25.40
CA ILE A 20 -44.11 -23.73 -24.63
C ILE A 20 -44.07 -23.25 -23.13
N PRO A 21 -45.21 -23.14 -22.40
CA PRO A 21 -45.46 -22.09 -21.41
C PRO A 21 -45.31 -22.50 -19.93
N LEU A 22 -45.38 -21.48 -19.06
CA LEU A 22 -45.47 -21.54 -17.60
C LEU A 22 -46.82 -22.08 -17.13
N SER A 23 -46.85 -23.26 -16.49
CA SER A 23 -47.79 -23.60 -15.40
C SER A 23 -47.48 -24.97 -14.77
N GLU A 24 -47.46 -25.00 -13.44
CA GLU A 24 -47.62 -26.16 -12.55
C GLU A 24 -46.51 -27.23 -12.48
N VAL A 25 -45.65 -27.13 -11.46
CA VAL A 25 -45.23 -28.30 -10.67
C VAL A 25 -45.19 -27.94 -9.18
N SER A 26 -45.97 -28.70 -8.42
CA SER A 26 -46.21 -28.66 -6.98
C SER A 26 -45.03 -29.19 -6.15
N THR A 27 -44.70 -28.45 -5.10
CA THR A 27 -44.27 -28.86 -3.74
C THR A 27 -43.46 -30.17 -3.58
N LEU A 28 -42.16 -30.00 -3.32
CA LEU A 28 -41.40 -30.85 -2.41
C LEU A 28 -40.73 -29.95 -1.36
N SER A 29 -41.26 -30.00 -0.14
CA SER A 29 -40.76 -29.29 1.04
C SER A 29 -39.49 -29.98 1.56
N MET A 30 -38.35 -29.29 1.48
CA MET A 30 -37.19 -29.56 2.33
C MET A 30 -37.05 -28.40 3.31
N ASP A 31 -37.17 -28.72 4.59
CA ASP A 31 -36.98 -27.81 5.71
C ASP A 31 -35.52 -27.32 5.74
N THR A 32 -35.29 -26.13 5.22
CA THR A 32 -34.06 -25.38 5.49
C THR A 32 -34.37 -24.39 6.60
N GLN A 33 -33.93 -24.71 7.82
CA GLN A 33 -33.89 -23.76 8.92
C GLN A 33 -33.17 -22.50 8.45
N ALA A 34 -33.91 -21.40 8.38
CA ALA A 34 -33.35 -20.07 8.14
C ALA A 34 -32.48 -19.69 9.35
N GLY A 35 -31.20 -20.06 9.28
CA GLY A 35 -30.17 -19.37 10.04
C GLY A 35 -30.20 -17.92 9.58
N THR A 36 -30.65 -17.03 10.46
CA THR A 36 -30.48 -15.59 10.30
C THR A 36 -28.98 -15.29 10.34
N SER A 37 -28.31 -15.45 9.20
CA SER A 37 -27.03 -14.80 8.97
C SER A 37 -27.35 -13.31 8.84
N THR A 38 -27.32 -12.60 9.96
CA THR A 38 -27.06 -11.17 9.98
C THR A 38 -25.67 -10.96 9.38
N THR A 39 -25.61 -10.94 8.05
CA THR A 39 -24.53 -10.26 7.34
C THR A 39 -24.59 -8.82 7.84
N PRO A 40 -23.55 -8.27 8.50
CA PRO A 40 -23.60 -6.88 8.92
C PRO A 40 -23.80 -6.06 7.65
N ALA A 41 -24.91 -5.33 7.63
CA ALA A 41 -25.27 -4.42 6.56
C ALA A 41 -24.07 -3.51 6.27
N ASN A 42 -23.82 -3.24 4.98
CA ASN A 42 -22.93 -2.18 4.51
C ASN A 42 -23.10 -0.91 5.37
N THR A 43 -22.25 -0.73 6.37
CA THR A 43 -22.10 0.52 7.08
C THR A 43 -21.35 1.42 6.14
N THR A 44 -22.09 2.21 5.35
CA THR A 44 -21.51 3.30 4.58
C THR A 44 -20.65 4.13 5.52
N ARG A 45 -19.33 4.08 5.36
CA ARG A 45 -18.38 4.84 6.18
C ARG A 45 -18.66 6.32 5.92
N THR A 46 -19.26 6.99 6.88
CA THR A 46 -19.57 8.42 6.82
C THR A 46 -18.52 9.19 7.61
N ILE A 47 -18.35 10.46 7.26
CA ILE A 47 -17.46 11.36 7.96
C ILE A 47 -18.07 11.68 9.33
N GLN A 48 -17.30 11.49 10.41
CA GLN A 48 -17.73 11.76 11.78
C GLN A 48 -16.92 12.86 12.45
N ALA A 49 -17.44 13.40 13.55
CA ALA A 49 -16.70 14.26 14.44
C ALA A 49 -15.48 13.52 15.04
N GLY A 50 -14.37 14.24 15.21
CA GLY A 50 -13.11 13.72 15.70
C GLY A 50 -12.29 12.92 14.67
N TYR A 51 -12.86 12.61 13.50
CA TYR A 51 -12.18 11.83 12.46
C TYR A 51 -11.18 12.68 11.68
N THR A 52 -10.11 12.04 11.25
CA THR A 52 -9.23 12.56 10.21
C THR A 52 -9.84 12.30 8.85
N VAL A 53 -9.78 13.26 7.95
CA VAL A 53 -10.22 13.14 6.55
C VAL A 53 -9.09 13.61 5.64
N LEU A 54 -8.83 12.85 4.58
CA LEU A 54 -7.93 13.27 3.52
C LEU A 54 -8.70 14.16 2.54
N VAL A 55 -8.11 15.28 2.16
CA VAL A 55 -8.72 16.28 1.27
C VAL A 55 -7.82 16.49 0.07
N LYS A 56 -8.32 16.16 -1.12
CA LYS A 56 -7.63 16.43 -2.38
C LYS A 56 -8.09 17.76 -2.95
N VAL A 57 -7.14 18.68 -3.10
CA VAL A 57 -7.39 19.99 -3.71
C VAL A 57 -7.22 19.91 -5.24
N PRO A 58 -7.68 20.93 -6.01
CA PRO A 58 -7.72 20.87 -7.48
C PRO A 58 -6.34 20.76 -8.14
N THR A 59 -5.28 21.18 -7.44
CA THR A 59 -3.88 21.02 -7.86
C THR A 59 -3.43 19.56 -7.84
N GLY A 60 -4.19 18.67 -7.21
CA GLY A 60 -3.84 17.25 -7.00
C GLY A 60 -3.18 16.98 -5.66
N GLU A 61 -2.76 18.00 -4.93
CA GLU A 61 -2.20 17.87 -3.58
C GLU A 61 -3.25 17.29 -2.61
N VAL A 62 -2.83 16.36 -1.77
CA VAL A 62 -3.66 15.76 -0.72
C VAL A 62 -3.23 16.29 0.64
N ARG A 63 -4.19 16.66 1.49
CA ARG A 63 -3.95 17.17 2.84
C ARG A 63 -4.73 16.35 3.86
N SER A 64 -4.13 16.12 5.02
CA SER A 64 -4.82 15.50 6.16
C SER A 64 -5.44 16.59 7.04
N VAL A 65 -6.74 16.47 7.32
CA VAL A 65 -7.49 17.41 8.15
C VAL A 65 -8.21 16.64 9.25
N LYS A 66 -7.99 17.02 10.52
CA LYS A 66 -8.78 16.51 11.64
C LYS A 66 -10.05 17.36 11.79
N LEU A 67 -11.21 16.72 11.78
CA LEU A 67 -12.51 17.39 11.90
C LEU A 67 -12.94 17.40 13.36
N GLU A 68 -12.77 18.53 14.04
CA GLU A 68 -13.34 18.74 15.38
C GLU A 68 -14.75 19.33 15.26
N ASP A 69 -15.58 19.16 16.28
CA ASP A 69 -16.92 19.74 16.34
C ASP A 69 -16.88 21.28 16.28
N ASP A 70 -17.74 21.85 15.43
CA ASP A 70 -17.91 23.29 15.22
C ASP A 70 -16.59 24.07 15.03
N SER A 71 -15.70 23.53 14.18
CA SER A 71 -14.41 24.13 13.89
C SER A 71 -14.34 24.68 12.45
N THR A 72 -13.57 25.74 12.24
CA THR A 72 -13.33 26.27 10.88
C THR A 72 -12.16 25.53 10.25
N VAL A 73 -12.44 24.79 9.18
CA VAL A 73 -11.43 24.12 8.36
C VAL A 73 -10.92 25.09 7.29
N ASN A 74 -9.60 25.28 7.23
CA ASN A 74 -8.95 26.15 6.25
C ASN A 74 -8.11 25.33 5.26
N LEU A 75 -8.43 25.42 3.98
CA LEU A 75 -7.71 24.75 2.88
C LEU A 75 -6.79 25.72 2.11
N GLY A 76 -6.44 26.87 2.72
CA GLY A 76 -5.58 27.88 2.13
C GLY A 76 -6.27 28.58 0.96
N ARG A 77 -5.69 28.49 -0.24
CA ARG A 77 -6.22 29.16 -1.46
C ARG A 77 -7.63 28.72 -1.83
N VAL A 78 -7.99 27.47 -1.55
CA VAL A 78 -9.31 26.90 -1.89
C VAL A 78 -10.42 27.57 -1.07
N GLY A 79 -10.11 28.02 0.15
CA GLY A 79 -11.03 28.69 1.05
C GLY A 79 -11.19 27.96 2.39
N SER A 80 -12.19 28.39 3.15
CA SER A 80 -12.52 27.83 4.46
C SER A 80 -14.01 27.58 4.61
N PHE A 81 -14.36 26.60 5.45
CA PHE A 81 -15.73 26.19 5.73
C PHE A 81 -15.84 25.66 7.17
N ASN A 82 -17.06 25.51 7.68
CA ASN A 82 -17.32 24.95 9.02
C ASN A 82 -17.40 23.41 8.95
N SER A 83 -16.71 22.71 9.87
CA SER A 83 -16.61 21.25 9.92
C SER A 83 -17.96 20.53 9.95
N LEU A 84 -18.98 21.11 10.59
CA LEU A 84 -20.34 20.57 10.68
C LEU A 84 -20.98 20.30 9.31
N LYS A 85 -20.50 20.96 8.24
CA LYS A 85 -21.01 20.77 6.87
C LYS A 85 -20.51 19.49 6.20
N LEU A 86 -19.44 18.88 6.70
CA LEU A 86 -18.93 17.59 6.21
C LEU A 86 -19.36 16.40 7.07
N ILE A 87 -19.75 16.63 8.33
CA ILE A 87 -20.19 15.55 9.22
C ILE A 87 -21.43 14.87 8.64
N ASN A 88 -21.49 13.54 8.76
CA ASN A 88 -22.50 12.63 8.21
C ASN A 88 -22.56 12.57 6.67
N GLN A 89 -21.63 13.21 5.97
CA GLN A 89 -21.52 13.05 4.52
C GLN A 89 -20.68 11.81 4.16
N PRO A 90 -20.93 11.17 3.02
CA PRO A 90 -20.07 10.09 2.53
C PRO A 90 -18.72 10.64 2.03
N TYR A 91 -17.71 9.77 2.03
CA TYR A 91 -16.42 10.04 1.38
C TYR A 91 -16.54 10.01 -0.15
N GLY A 92 -15.57 10.59 -0.85
CA GLY A 92 -15.48 10.59 -2.30
C GLY A 92 -16.21 11.75 -2.99
N LEU A 93 -16.99 12.54 -2.26
CA LEU A 93 -17.71 13.69 -2.82
C LEU A 93 -16.77 14.87 -3.06
N THR A 94 -16.99 15.56 -4.18
CA THR A 94 -16.37 16.85 -4.49
C THR A 94 -17.29 17.98 -4.07
N TYR A 95 -16.77 18.96 -3.35
CA TYR A 95 -17.50 20.14 -2.88
C TYR A 95 -16.91 21.40 -3.50
N ASP A 96 -17.78 22.36 -3.83
CA ASP A 96 -17.42 23.73 -4.13
C ASP A 96 -17.69 24.63 -2.92
N ILE A 97 -16.76 25.53 -2.61
CA ILE A 97 -16.87 26.46 -1.47
C ILE A 97 -17.42 27.80 -1.96
N VAL A 98 -18.68 28.07 -1.64
CA VAL A 98 -19.37 29.34 -1.96
C VAL A 98 -19.82 29.98 -0.65
N ASP A 99 -19.30 31.17 -0.34
CA ASP A 99 -19.62 31.93 0.89
C ASP A 99 -19.52 31.08 2.18
N LYS A 100 -18.45 30.28 2.29
CA LYS A 100 -18.20 29.33 3.40
C LYS A 100 -19.23 28.19 3.52
N LYS A 101 -20.13 28.03 2.55
CA LYS A 101 -21.04 26.90 2.42
C LYS A 101 -20.46 25.90 1.42
N LEU A 102 -20.79 24.62 1.64
CA LEU A 102 -20.38 23.52 0.77
C LEU A 102 -21.53 23.15 -0.16
N LYS A 103 -21.25 23.10 -1.47
CA LYS A 103 -22.17 22.58 -2.47
C LYS A 103 -21.54 21.36 -3.13
N ALA A 104 -22.19 20.21 -3.03
CA ALA A 104 -21.72 19.00 -3.71
C ALA A 104 -21.78 19.18 -5.23
N VAL A 105 -20.70 18.82 -5.92
CA VAL A 105 -20.56 18.89 -7.37
C VAL A 105 -20.79 17.48 -7.93
N PRO A 106 -21.64 17.31 -8.96
CA PRO A 106 -21.85 16.01 -9.56
C PRO A 106 -20.56 15.51 -10.23
N PRO A 107 -20.34 14.18 -10.27
CA PRO A 107 -19.18 13.61 -10.96
C PRO A 107 -19.24 13.96 -12.45
N HIS A 108 -18.09 14.29 -13.02
CA HIS A 108 -17.97 14.59 -14.45
C HIS A 108 -17.75 13.29 -15.23
N SER A 109 -18.55 13.06 -16.27
CA SER A 109 -18.33 11.98 -17.21
C SER A 109 -17.09 12.26 -18.07
N ILE A 110 -16.26 11.24 -18.30
CA ILE A 110 -15.17 11.34 -19.27
C ILE A 110 -15.80 11.55 -20.65
N GLN A 111 -15.49 12.68 -21.28
CA GLN A 111 -15.93 12.96 -22.65
C GLN A 111 -14.89 12.38 -23.61
N GLU A 112 -15.36 11.72 -24.67
CA GLU A 112 -14.50 11.40 -25.80
C GLU A 112 -14.17 12.71 -26.50
N VAL A 113 -12.88 12.97 -26.64
CA VAL A 113 -12.37 14.15 -27.34
C VAL A 113 -11.97 13.67 -28.72
N GLU A 114 -12.67 14.16 -29.74
CA GLU A 114 -12.34 13.87 -31.14
C GLU A 114 -11.02 14.55 -31.52
N ASP A 115 -10.14 13.81 -32.19
CA ASP A 115 -8.93 14.37 -32.75
C ASP A 115 -9.28 15.26 -33.95
N THR A 116 -8.74 16.48 -33.93
CA THR A 116 -8.91 17.46 -35.01
C THR A 116 -7.59 17.60 -35.78
N GLU A 117 -7.66 18.04 -37.03
CA GLU A 117 -6.47 18.31 -37.88
C GLU A 117 -5.65 19.54 -37.42
N ALA A 118 -6.00 20.15 -36.28
CA ALA A 118 -5.31 21.32 -35.76
C ALA A 118 -3.85 20.98 -35.43
N THR A 119 -2.90 21.78 -35.92
CA THR A 119 -1.47 21.66 -35.61
C THR A 119 -0.98 22.88 -34.86
N ASN A 120 0.13 22.74 -34.13
CA ASN A 120 0.79 23.84 -33.45
C ASN A 120 1.72 24.66 -34.36
N GLU A 121 1.71 24.42 -35.68
CA GLU A 121 2.60 25.06 -36.66
C GLU A 121 2.46 26.59 -36.68
N LEU A 122 1.23 27.09 -36.55
CA LEU A 122 0.91 28.52 -36.58
C LEU A 122 0.83 29.16 -35.18
N ILE A 123 1.24 28.45 -34.12
CA ILE A 123 1.18 28.95 -32.74
C ILE A 123 2.51 29.62 -32.38
N ASN A 124 2.50 30.96 -32.33
CA ASN A 124 3.64 31.75 -31.87
C ASN A 124 3.57 32.02 -30.35
N ASP A 125 4.69 31.89 -29.66
CA ASP A 125 4.82 32.18 -28.21
C ASP A 125 5.20 33.65 -27.97
N GLY A 126 4.30 34.56 -28.33
CA GLY A 126 4.48 36.00 -28.13
C GLY A 126 4.08 36.48 -26.72
N GLU A 127 4.59 37.63 -26.30
CA GLU A 127 4.30 38.21 -24.97
C GLU A 127 2.80 38.54 -24.74
N PHE A 128 2.03 38.76 -25.81
CA PHE A 128 0.62 39.20 -25.74
C PHE A 128 -0.42 38.08 -25.94
N VAL A 129 -0.06 36.80 -25.78
CA VAL A 129 -0.99 35.67 -26.00
C VAL A 129 -2.16 35.65 -25.01
N GLN A 130 -1.96 36.15 -23.79
CA GLN A 130 -3.01 36.30 -22.78
C GLN A 130 -3.07 37.78 -22.33
N PRO A 131 -3.98 38.60 -22.89
CA PRO A 131 -4.06 40.03 -22.59
C PRO A 131 -4.64 40.33 -21.21
N LEU A 132 -5.44 39.43 -20.62
CA LEU A 132 -5.97 39.61 -19.26
C LEU A 132 -4.85 39.59 -18.23
N THR A 133 -4.66 40.72 -17.55
CA THR A 133 -3.59 40.91 -16.57
C THR A 133 -3.87 40.17 -15.26
N SER A 134 -2.83 39.96 -14.44
CA SER A 134 -2.97 39.34 -13.12
C SER A 134 -3.86 40.17 -12.18
N GLU A 135 -3.78 41.49 -12.25
CA GLU A 135 -4.54 42.42 -11.42
C GLU A 135 -6.04 42.35 -11.73
N GLU A 136 -6.41 42.30 -13.01
CA GLU A 136 -7.79 42.12 -13.44
C GLU A 136 -8.35 40.76 -12.98
N ILE A 137 -7.53 39.70 -13.07
CA ILE A 137 -7.92 38.37 -12.56
C ILE A 137 -8.14 38.40 -11.04
N GLU A 138 -7.35 39.17 -10.30
CA GLU A 138 -7.56 39.35 -8.86
C GLU A 138 -8.81 40.17 -8.55
N ALA A 139 -9.10 41.22 -9.33
CA ALA A 139 -10.34 41.97 -9.21
C ALA A 139 -11.57 41.06 -9.45
N LEU A 140 -11.52 40.19 -10.47
CA LEU A 140 -12.59 39.21 -10.74
C LEU A 140 -12.78 38.20 -9.61
N LYS A 141 -11.69 37.78 -8.95
CA LYS A 141 -11.79 36.92 -7.76
C LYS A 141 -12.40 37.64 -6.57
N LYS A 142 -12.05 38.92 -6.37
CA LYS A 142 -12.57 39.75 -5.28
C LYS A 142 -14.05 40.08 -5.47
N SER A 143 -14.51 40.23 -6.71
CA SER A 143 -15.93 40.45 -7.02
C SER A 143 -16.81 39.20 -6.91
N GLY A 144 -16.24 38.04 -6.56
CA GLY A 144 -17.01 36.82 -6.30
C GLY A 144 -17.44 36.05 -7.55
N VAL A 145 -16.88 36.38 -8.73
CA VAL A 145 -17.18 35.70 -10.00
C VAL A 145 -16.78 34.22 -9.93
N SER A 146 -17.60 33.35 -10.53
CA SER A 146 -17.36 31.90 -10.57
C SER A 146 -16.05 31.54 -11.29
N ALA A 147 -15.39 30.46 -10.87
CA ALA A 147 -14.16 30.00 -11.51
C ALA A 147 -14.38 29.69 -13.01
N SER A 148 -15.54 29.12 -13.36
CA SER A 148 -15.96 28.85 -14.73
C SER A 148 -16.02 30.12 -15.60
N GLU A 149 -16.55 31.23 -15.07
CA GLU A 149 -16.61 32.48 -15.80
C GLU A 149 -15.24 33.13 -15.99
N ILE A 150 -14.36 33.05 -14.98
CA ILE A 150 -12.98 33.53 -15.08
C ILE A 150 -12.22 32.74 -16.16
N ILE A 151 -12.46 31.43 -16.26
CA ILE A 151 -11.86 30.59 -17.29
C ILE A 151 -12.44 30.92 -18.67
N LYS A 152 -13.76 31.11 -18.77
CA LYS A 152 -14.43 31.49 -20.03
C LYS A 152 -13.89 32.82 -20.58
N ARG A 153 -13.80 33.87 -19.75
CA ARG A 153 -13.22 35.17 -20.17
C ARG A 153 -11.76 35.04 -20.61
N GLN A 154 -10.97 34.22 -19.93
CA GLN A 154 -9.58 33.95 -20.36
C GLN A 154 -9.52 33.22 -21.70
N ILE A 155 -10.43 32.29 -21.97
CA ILE A 155 -10.50 31.58 -23.25
C ILE A 155 -10.89 32.54 -24.38
N GLU A 156 -11.91 33.37 -24.16
CA GLU A 156 -12.39 34.36 -25.14
C GLU A 156 -11.32 35.37 -25.54
N GLN A 157 -10.47 35.78 -24.59
CA GLN A 157 -9.40 36.75 -24.83
C GLN A 157 -8.08 36.12 -25.26
N HIS A 158 -7.95 34.79 -25.29
CA HIS A 158 -6.70 34.12 -25.62
C HIS A 158 -6.50 34.04 -27.13
N ALA A 159 -5.55 34.81 -27.66
CA ALA A 159 -5.30 34.99 -29.09
C ALA A 159 -5.16 33.65 -29.87
N ASN A 160 -4.41 32.70 -29.32
CA ASN A 160 -4.08 31.44 -30.00
C ASN A 160 -4.92 30.25 -29.50
N TYR A 161 -6.09 30.46 -28.88
CA TYR A 161 -6.83 29.34 -28.26
C TYR A 161 -7.52 28.45 -29.31
N SER A 162 -8.05 29.07 -30.36
CA SER A 162 -8.70 28.40 -31.48
C SER A 162 -7.75 27.47 -32.24
N LEU A 163 -6.48 27.88 -32.38
CA LEU A 163 -5.42 27.14 -33.09
C LEU A 163 -4.95 25.88 -32.35
N LYS A 164 -5.33 25.69 -31.08
CA LYS A 164 -4.91 24.53 -30.27
C LYS A 164 -5.69 23.28 -30.66
N THR A 165 -5.03 22.13 -30.58
CA THR A 165 -5.70 20.82 -30.59
C THR A 165 -6.69 20.70 -29.44
N GLU A 166 -7.70 19.86 -29.59
CA GLU A 166 -8.70 19.62 -28.54
C GLU A 166 -8.08 19.12 -27.23
N TYR A 167 -7.08 18.22 -27.31
CA TYR A 167 -6.31 17.80 -26.13
C TYR A 167 -5.58 18.96 -25.44
N SER A 168 -5.04 19.91 -26.22
CA SER A 168 -4.36 21.08 -25.66
C SER A 168 -5.35 22.07 -25.03
N LYS A 169 -6.55 22.21 -25.60
CA LYS A 169 -7.64 23.01 -25.04
C LYS A 169 -8.10 22.43 -23.70
N GLU A 170 -8.29 21.12 -23.61
CA GLU A 170 -8.67 20.45 -22.36
C GLU A 170 -7.55 20.52 -21.30
N LYS A 171 -6.29 20.26 -21.69
CA LYS A 171 -5.13 20.43 -20.80
C LYS A 171 -5.05 21.87 -20.26
N TYR A 172 -5.34 22.86 -21.11
CA TYR A 172 -5.42 24.26 -20.69
C TYR A 172 -6.55 24.49 -19.69
N LYS A 173 -7.77 24.01 -19.98
CA LYS A 173 -8.94 24.13 -19.08
C LYS A 173 -8.64 23.50 -17.72
N LYS A 174 -8.19 22.25 -17.67
CA LYS A 174 -7.83 21.52 -16.44
C LYS A 174 -6.79 22.27 -15.60
N ARG A 175 -5.78 22.88 -16.23
CA ARG A 175 -4.78 23.70 -15.52
C ARG A 175 -5.38 24.98 -14.94
N LYS A 176 -6.30 25.64 -15.65
CA LYS A 176 -6.96 26.85 -15.15
C LYS A 176 -7.99 26.51 -14.07
N GLU A 177 -8.72 25.41 -14.20
CA GLU A 177 -9.59 24.84 -13.15
C GLU A 177 -8.80 24.55 -11.88
N ALA A 178 -7.66 23.86 -11.99
CA ALA A 178 -6.77 23.62 -10.85
C ALA A 178 -6.31 24.90 -10.14
N LYS A 179 -6.21 26.02 -10.89
CA LYS A 179 -5.78 27.33 -10.37
C LYS A 179 -6.95 28.13 -9.77
N TYR A 180 -8.12 28.14 -10.40
CA TYR A 180 -9.20 29.06 -10.03
C TYR A 180 -10.36 28.40 -9.29
N SER A 181 -10.53 27.09 -9.42
CA SER A 181 -11.58 26.36 -8.72
C SER A 181 -11.37 26.41 -7.22
N LYS A 182 -12.45 26.64 -6.48
CA LYS A 182 -12.53 26.56 -5.02
C LYS A 182 -13.13 25.22 -4.58
N THR A 183 -12.86 24.17 -5.35
CA THR A 183 -13.34 22.82 -5.07
C THR A 183 -12.35 22.00 -4.26
N PHE A 184 -12.83 20.97 -3.57
CA PHE A 184 -12.01 19.92 -2.98
C PHE A 184 -12.77 18.59 -2.97
N THR A 185 -12.06 17.47 -2.91
CA THR A 185 -12.66 16.13 -2.84
C THR A 185 -12.27 15.46 -1.54
N THR A 186 -13.24 14.88 -0.83
CA THR A 186 -12.97 14.09 0.38
C THR A 186 -12.49 12.70 -0.02
N ILE A 187 -11.44 12.22 0.62
CA ILE A 187 -10.85 10.89 0.45
C ILE A 187 -10.95 10.17 1.79
N ASP A 188 -11.40 8.92 1.73
CA ASP A 188 -11.48 8.04 2.89
C ASP A 188 -10.07 7.70 3.39
N PRO A 189 -9.73 7.88 4.67
CA PRO A 189 -8.46 7.47 5.24
C PRO A 189 -8.35 5.93 5.39
N THR A 190 -8.31 5.22 4.27
CA THR A 190 -7.95 3.79 4.23
C THR A 190 -6.44 3.62 4.34
N LEU A 191 -5.95 2.42 4.68
CA LEU A 191 -4.51 2.13 4.69
C LEU A 191 -3.85 2.47 3.35
N PHE A 192 -4.52 2.14 2.23
CA PHE A 192 -4.07 2.48 0.90
C PHE A 192 -3.87 4.00 0.75
N ASN A 193 -4.89 4.79 1.06
CA ASN A 193 -4.87 6.24 0.84
C ASN A 193 -3.88 6.94 1.79
N ILE A 194 -3.72 6.45 3.02
CA ILE A 194 -2.78 7.00 4.00
C ILE A 194 -1.34 6.64 3.64
N CYS A 195 -1.07 5.40 3.25
CA CYS A 195 0.24 4.99 2.75
C CYS A 195 0.64 5.84 1.54
N GLU A 196 -0.27 6.01 0.58
CA GLU A 196 -0.03 6.87 -0.58
C GLU A 196 0.19 8.34 -0.20
N TYR A 197 -0.60 8.88 0.73
CA TYR A 197 -0.44 10.24 1.22
C TYR A 197 0.94 10.47 1.84
N TRP A 198 1.37 9.60 2.75
CA TRP A 198 2.67 9.72 3.40
C TRP A 198 3.83 9.44 2.45
N PHE A 199 3.72 8.44 1.57
CA PHE A 199 4.76 8.14 0.58
C PHE A 199 5.01 9.34 -0.34
N ASN A 200 3.96 10.03 -0.81
CA ASN A 200 4.12 11.21 -1.66
C ASN A 200 4.56 12.46 -0.89
N LYS A 201 4.22 12.57 0.40
CA LYS A 201 4.56 13.73 1.23
C LYS A 201 5.97 13.66 1.82
N ASP A 202 6.34 12.48 2.30
CA ASP A 202 7.56 12.21 3.06
C ASP A 202 7.88 10.71 3.00
N GLN A 203 8.46 10.25 1.88
CA GLN A 203 8.78 8.84 1.65
C GLN A 203 9.77 8.27 2.68
N ASN A 204 10.75 9.08 3.11
CA ASN A 204 11.81 8.66 4.04
C ASN A 204 11.22 8.29 5.40
N ARG A 205 10.17 9.00 5.82
CA ARG A 205 9.43 8.70 7.06
C ARG A 205 8.76 7.33 7.05
N LEU A 206 8.38 6.84 5.88
CA LEU A 206 7.87 5.49 5.69
C LEU A 206 8.97 4.48 5.36
N ARG A 207 10.25 4.85 5.43
CA ARG A 207 11.38 4.00 5.01
C ARG A 207 11.18 3.47 3.58
N ASP A 208 10.70 4.33 2.69
CA ASP A 208 10.35 4.03 1.30
C ASP A 208 9.29 2.93 1.12
N ILE A 209 8.57 2.54 2.18
CA ILE A 209 7.46 1.58 2.08
C ILE A 209 6.34 2.19 1.24
N ARG A 210 6.21 1.66 0.02
CA ARG A 210 5.09 1.91 -0.88
C ARG A 210 3.97 0.91 -0.61
N ILE A 211 2.76 1.23 -1.04
CA ILE A 211 1.56 0.43 -0.74
C ILE A 211 1.63 -1.00 -1.28
N ASP A 212 2.26 -1.23 -2.43
CA ASP A 212 2.51 -2.55 -3.01
C ASP A 212 3.51 -3.36 -2.18
N THR A 213 4.58 -2.72 -1.70
CA THR A 213 5.53 -3.32 -0.74
C THR A 213 4.83 -3.68 0.56
N LEU A 214 4.05 -2.76 1.15
CA LEU A 214 3.28 -3.01 2.36
C LEU A 214 2.30 -4.17 2.18
N SER A 215 1.61 -4.22 1.04
CA SER A 215 0.66 -5.30 0.72
C SER A 215 1.36 -6.66 0.65
N GLN A 216 2.53 -6.73 0.00
CA GLN A 216 3.34 -7.95 -0.06
C GLN A 216 3.87 -8.32 1.32
N MET A 217 4.30 -7.34 2.12
CA MET A 217 4.79 -7.56 3.48
C MET A 217 3.73 -8.22 4.37
N LEU A 218 2.49 -7.72 4.33
CA LEU A 218 1.37 -8.28 5.09
C LEU A 218 0.96 -9.69 4.60
N ASN A 219 1.00 -9.93 3.29
CA ASN A 219 0.65 -11.22 2.71
C ASN A 219 1.71 -12.29 2.99
N LEU A 220 3.00 -11.96 2.82
CA LEU A 220 4.12 -12.84 3.15
C LEU A 220 4.19 -13.12 4.65
N GLY A 221 3.79 -12.14 5.47
CA GLY A 221 3.66 -12.29 6.92
C GLY A 221 2.42 -13.07 7.36
N GLY A 222 1.60 -13.56 6.42
CA GLY A 222 0.42 -14.37 6.72
C GLY A 222 -0.59 -13.67 7.63
N VAL A 223 -0.66 -12.34 7.58
CA VAL A 223 -1.46 -11.51 8.50
C VAL A 223 -2.95 -11.76 8.30
N ARG A 224 -3.62 -12.27 9.34
CA ARG A 224 -5.04 -12.63 9.34
C ARG A 224 -5.65 -12.53 10.74
N PRO A 225 -6.98 -12.36 10.84
CA PRO A 225 -7.69 -12.38 12.13
C PRO A 225 -7.34 -13.61 12.98
N GLY A 226 -7.19 -13.40 14.29
CA GLY A 226 -6.81 -14.41 15.27
C GLY A 226 -5.30 -14.68 15.35
N GLY A 227 -4.48 -14.11 14.45
CA GLY A 227 -3.03 -14.29 14.47
C GLY A 227 -2.31 -13.47 15.55
N ARG A 228 -1.14 -13.96 15.98
CA ARG A 228 -0.25 -13.31 16.95
C ARG A 228 1.02 -12.84 16.26
N TYR A 229 1.28 -11.53 16.23
CA TYR A 229 2.40 -10.95 15.50
C TYR A 229 3.32 -10.12 16.39
N ILE A 230 4.63 -10.25 16.17
CA ILE A 230 5.63 -9.33 16.70
C ILE A 230 5.98 -8.34 15.59
N VAL A 231 5.98 -7.05 15.90
CA VAL A 231 6.24 -6.00 14.91
C VAL A 231 7.32 -5.03 15.41
N VAL A 232 8.31 -4.75 14.59
CA VAL A 232 9.29 -3.68 14.81
C VAL A 232 9.10 -2.65 13.70
N ASP A 233 8.69 -1.43 14.05
CA ASP A 233 8.24 -0.43 13.08
C ASP A 233 8.80 0.96 13.39
N ASP A 234 9.84 1.33 12.64
CA ASP A 234 10.42 2.67 12.58
C ASP A 234 9.93 3.45 11.34
N ALA A 235 8.87 2.96 10.68
CA ALA A 235 8.22 3.56 9.51
C ALA A 235 6.94 4.33 9.91
N SER A 236 7.00 5.03 11.04
CA SER A 236 5.90 5.81 11.62
C SER A 236 4.61 5.01 11.92
N GLY A 237 4.73 3.71 12.12
CA GLY A 237 3.61 2.84 12.47
C GLY A 237 2.81 2.34 11.26
N ILE A 238 3.34 2.42 10.03
CA ILE A 238 2.62 1.97 8.83
C ILE A 238 2.48 0.44 8.76
N VAL A 239 3.47 -0.29 9.26
CA VAL A 239 3.44 -1.76 9.32
C VAL A 239 2.47 -2.19 10.42
N VAL A 240 2.59 -1.57 11.61
CA VAL A 240 1.66 -1.80 12.72
C VAL A 240 0.22 -1.49 12.31
N ALA A 241 0.00 -0.38 11.62
CA ALA A 241 -1.28 -0.01 11.05
C ALA A 241 -1.82 -1.07 10.08
N GLY A 242 -0.99 -1.58 9.17
CA GLY A 242 -1.38 -2.61 8.23
C GLY A 242 -1.75 -3.92 8.90
N VAL A 243 -1.01 -4.31 9.96
CA VAL A 243 -1.33 -5.50 10.75
C VAL A 243 -2.68 -5.32 11.45
N LEU A 244 -2.86 -4.21 12.17
CA LEU A 244 -4.08 -3.95 12.95
C LEU A 244 -5.33 -3.83 12.08
N GLU A 245 -5.24 -3.18 10.91
CA GLU A 245 -6.36 -3.13 9.96
C GLU A 245 -6.77 -4.54 9.51
N ARG A 246 -5.81 -5.42 9.20
CA ARG A 246 -6.08 -6.80 8.74
C ARG A 246 -6.59 -7.71 9.85
N LEU A 247 -6.19 -7.47 11.10
CA LEU A 247 -6.72 -8.17 12.27
C LEU A 247 -8.15 -7.75 12.61
N SER A 248 -8.50 -6.48 12.36
CA SER A 248 -9.85 -5.94 12.61
C SER A 248 -10.38 -6.22 14.03
N GLY A 249 -9.50 -6.11 15.04
CA GLY A 249 -9.86 -6.32 16.45
C GLY A 249 -9.75 -7.76 16.97
N ASP A 250 -9.47 -8.73 16.10
CA ASP A 250 -9.29 -10.14 16.47
C ASP A 250 -7.83 -10.58 16.25
N GLY A 251 -7.13 -10.91 17.33
CA GLY A 251 -5.72 -11.34 17.31
C GLY A 251 -4.88 -10.58 18.34
N ARG A 252 -3.56 -10.59 18.15
CA ARG A 252 -2.61 -9.98 19.09
C ARG A 252 -1.40 -9.38 18.37
N VAL A 253 -1.00 -8.19 18.78
CA VAL A 253 0.20 -7.51 18.26
C VAL A 253 1.04 -6.99 19.40
N ILE A 254 2.31 -7.42 19.46
CA ILE A 254 3.32 -6.83 20.33
C ILE A 254 4.30 -6.04 19.47
N THR A 255 4.37 -4.73 19.69
CA THR A 255 5.35 -3.87 19.04
C THR A 255 6.59 -3.70 19.91
N ILE A 256 7.77 -3.89 19.33
CA ILE A 256 9.03 -3.59 20.02
C ILE A 256 9.55 -2.24 19.51
N CYS A 257 9.84 -1.32 20.44
CA CYS A 257 10.27 0.05 20.14
C CYS A 257 11.40 0.54 21.06
N ASP A 258 12.02 1.67 20.75
CA ASP A 258 13.09 2.24 21.60
C ASP A 258 12.55 3.04 22.78
N VAL A 259 11.33 3.54 22.66
CA VAL A 259 10.71 4.40 23.67
C VAL A 259 10.18 3.59 24.85
N GLU A 260 10.34 4.13 26.07
CA GLU A 260 9.85 3.49 27.30
C GLU A 260 8.32 3.47 27.42
N SER A 261 7.64 4.34 26.67
CA SER A 261 6.17 4.45 26.64
C SER A 261 5.65 4.01 25.28
N ALA A 262 4.33 3.79 25.18
CA ALA A 262 3.70 3.43 23.91
C ALA A 262 4.12 4.41 22.78
N PRO A 263 4.67 3.91 21.67
CA PRO A 263 5.19 4.74 20.60
C PRO A 263 4.08 5.57 19.97
N ALA A 264 4.40 6.83 19.68
CA ALA A 264 3.50 7.68 18.92
C ALA A 264 3.57 7.24 17.46
N TYR A 265 2.51 6.60 16.96
CA TYR A 265 2.36 6.19 15.56
C TYR A 265 1.46 7.20 14.81
N PRO A 266 2.03 8.18 14.07
CA PRO A 266 1.24 9.20 13.38
C PRO A 266 0.27 8.59 12.37
N VAL A 267 0.65 7.50 11.71
CA VAL A 267 -0.18 6.81 10.72
C VAL A 267 -1.47 6.28 11.36
N LEU A 268 -1.38 5.63 12.53
CA LEU A 268 -2.54 5.09 13.24
C LEU A 268 -3.56 6.16 13.60
N THR A 269 -3.09 7.36 13.97
CA THR A 269 -3.99 8.47 14.33
C THR A 269 -4.85 8.96 13.17
N GLN A 270 -4.49 8.62 11.93
CA GLN A 270 -5.20 9.05 10.72
C GLN A 270 -6.22 8.00 10.23
N LEU A 271 -6.05 6.71 10.52
CA LEU A 271 -6.89 5.62 10.03
C LEU A 271 -8.30 5.57 10.65
N ASN A 272 -8.56 6.40 11.66
CA ASN A 272 -9.82 6.44 12.42
C ASN A 272 -10.25 5.05 12.93
N LEU A 273 -9.29 4.23 13.36
CA LEU A 273 -9.58 2.93 13.96
C LEU A 273 -10.21 3.11 15.35
N ASN A 274 -11.04 2.16 15.74
CA ASN A 274 -11.68 2.17 17.04
C ASN A 274 -10.61 2.00 18.14
N LYS A 275 -10.55 2.95 19.08
CA LYS A 275 -9.55 2.95 20.15
C LYS A 275 -9.71 1.78 21.10
N GLU A 276 -10.93 1.30 21.31
CA GLU A 276 -11.21 0.17 22.21
C GLU A 276 -10.69 -1.14 21.60
N GLU A 277 -10.97 -1.38 20.32
CA GLU A 277 -10.44 -2.52 19.56
C GLU A 277 -8.91 -2.48 19.52
N LEU A 278 -8.32 -1.31 19.24
CA LEU A 278 -6.88 -1.12 19.25
C LEU A 278 -6.25 -1.47 20.61
N ALA A 279 -6.83 -0.99 21.72
CA ALA A 279 -6.29 -1.22 23.05
C ALA A 279 -6.32 -2.70 23.48
N SER A 280 -7.24 -3.49 22.93
CA SER A 280 -7.32 -4.92 23.20
C SER A 280 -6.26 -5.74 22.44
N VAL A 281 -5.92 -5.33 21.21
CA VAL A 281 -5.03 -6.10 20.32
C VAL A 281 -3.58 -5.65 20.43
N LEU A 282 -3.32 -4.34 20.54
CA LEU A 282 -1.99 -3.75 20.48
C LEU A 282 -1.38 -3.58 21.87
N SER A 283 -0.14 -4.01 22.04
CA SER A 283 0.68 -3.71 23.22
C SER A 283 2.11 -3.42 22.78
N SER A 284 2.85 -2.64 23.58
CA SER A 284 4.20 -2.21 23.24
C SER A 284 5.20 -2.55 24.34
N LEU A 285 6.35 -3.09 23.96
CA LEU A 285 7.51 -3.27 24.83
C LEU A 285 8.68 -2.45 24.29
N ASN A 286 9.55 -2.00 25.18
CA ASN A 286 10.83 -1.44 24.75
C ASN A 286 11.89 -2.55 24.59
N TRP A 287 12.96 -2.30 23.84
CA TRP A 287 14.02 -3.30 23.65
C TRP A 287 14.62 -3.86 24.95
N ALA A 288 14.74 -3.03 25.99
CA ALA A 288 15.23 -3.50 27.28
C ALA A 288 14.25 -4.48 27.94
N THR A 289 12.96 -4.18 27.95
CA THR A 289 11.93 -5.05 28.54
C THR A 289 11.61 -6.29 27.70
N ALA A 290 11.94 -6.26 26.41
CA ALA A 290 11.89 -7.43 25.54
C ALA A 290 13.07 -8.40 25.75
N ASP A 291 14.08 -8.02 26.53
CA ASP A 291 15.24 -8.85 26.88
C ASP A 291 14.95 -9.65 28.16
N GLU A 292 15.13 -10.97 28.12
CA GLU A 292 14.87 -11.87 29.27
C GLU A 292 15.74 -11.52 30.48
N ASP A 293 17.00 -11.16 30.24
CA ASP A 293 17.98 -10.88 31.30
C ASP A 293 17.74 -9.53 31.99
N TYR A 294 16.97 -8.64 31.37
CA TYR A 294 16.70 -7.32 31.93
C TYR A 294 15.66 -7.39 33.05
N ILE A 295 16.05 -6.98 34.26
CA ILE A 295 15.13 -6.87 35.39
C ILE A 295 14.51 -5.47 35.39
N PRO A 296 13.18 -5.31 35.21
CA PRO A 296 12.55 -4.01 35.29
C PRO A 296 12.76 -3.39 36.68
N LEU A 297 13.03 -2.08 36.71
CA LEU A 297 13.04 -1.31 37.95
C LEU A 297 11.61 -1.15 38.47
N LEU A 298 11.12 -2.19 39.12
CA LEU A 298 9.83 -2.15 39.80
C LEU A 298 9.99 -1.39 41.11
N ALA A 299 9.06 -0.49 41.41
CA ALA A 299 9.06 0.20 42.69
C ALA A 299 9.02 -0.85 43.82
N SER A 300 10.06 -0.91 44.64
CA SER A 300 10.14 -1.89 45.72
C SER A 300 8.95 -1.69 46.67
N ASN A 301 8.38 -2.81 47.13
CA ASN A 301 7.34 -2.82 48.16
C ASN A 301 7.86 -2.31 49.52
N GLU A 302 9.13 -1.93 49.63
CA GLU A 302 9.84 -1.61 50.88
C GLU A 302 9.51 -0.23 51.44
N THR A 303 8.89 0.66 50.67
CA THR A 303 8.27 1.89 51.23
C THR A 303 6.84 1.61 51.68
N ALA A 304 6.64 0.54 52.43
CA ALA A 304 5.37 0.15 53.06
C ALA A 304 5.01 1.09 54.23
N ARG A 305 4.92 2.39 53.98
CA ARG A 305 3.98 3.21 54.74
C ARG A 305 2.62 2.99 54.11
N GLU A 306 1.66 2.48 54.87
CA GLU A 306 0.28 2.39 54.39
C GLU A 306 -0.12 3.77 53.83
N PRO A 307 -0.65 3.83 52.61
CA PRO A 307 -1.02 5.09 51.99
C PRO A 307 -2.09 5.76 52.86
N GLN A 308 -1.69 6.81 53.59
CA GLN A 308 -2.58 7.46 54.55
C GLN A 308 -3.68 8.28 53.87
N ASN A 309 -3.49 8.64 52.60
CA ASN A 309 -4.43 9.41 51.80
C ASN A 309 -4.96 8.62 50.59
N GLU A 310 -6.24 8.80 50.24
CA GLU A 310 -6.85 8.19 49.04
C GLU A 310 -6.05 8.45 47.75
N ARG A 311 -5.52 9.67 47.60
CA ARG A 311 -4.69 10.04 46.44
C ARG A 311 -3.39 9.23 46.38
N GLN A 312 -2.81 8.86 47.52
CA GLN A 312 -1.62 8.00 47.58
C GLN A 312 -1.99 6.54 47.24
N LYS A 313 -3.14 6.06 47.72
CA LYS A 313 -3.67 4.72 47.41
C LYS A 313 -3.94 4.57 45.91
N LEU A 314 -4.58 5.55 45.27
CA LEU A 314 -4.83 5.55 43.82
C LEU A 314 -3.51 5.52 43.02
N ARG A 315 -2.50 6.30 43.42
CA ARG A 315 -1.17 6.31 42.76
C ARG A 315 -0.42 5.00 42.95
N ALA A 316 -0.51 4.38 44.11
CA ALA A 316 0.10 3.07 44.36
C ALA A 316 -0.58 1.98 43.52
N SER A 317 -1.92 1.97 43.50
CA SER A 317 -2.71 1.03 42.70
C SER A 317 -2.43 1.16 41.20
N LYS A 318 -2.39 2.39 40.65
CA LYS A 318 -2.04 2.60 39.23
C LYS A 318 -0.63 2.14 38.88
N ARG A 319 0.36 2.40 39.76
CA ARG A 319 1.74 1.94 39.57
C ARG A 319 1.84 0.42 39.61
N LYS A 320 1.14 -0.22 40.55
CA LYS A 320 1.06 -1.67 40.62
C LYS A 320 0.40 -2.26 39.36
N ALA A 321 -0.73 -1.72 38.93
CA ALA A 321 -1.41 -2.17 37.71
C ALA A 321 -0.52 -2.06 36.46
N ALA A 322 0.24 -0.97 36.32
CA ALA A 322 1.18 -0.79 35.23
C ALA A 322 2.35 -1.80 35.29
N SER A 323 2.89 -2.04 36.49
CA SER A 323 3.92 -3.06 36.74
C SER A 323 3.41 -4.46 36.39
N ASP A 324 2.25 -4.85 36.92
CA ASP A 324 1.63 -6.16 36.68
C ASP A 324 1.35 -6.35 35.18
N SER A 325 0.87 -5.29 34.48
CA SER A 325 0.64 -5.34 33.03
C SER A 325 1.93 -5.55 32.23
N LEU A 326 3.04 -4.92 32.66
CA LEU A 326 4.34 -5.09 32.01
C LEU A 326 4.89 -6.51 32.21
N ILE A 327 4.78 -7.05 33.44
CA ILE A 327 5.23 -8.42 33.75
C ILE A 327 4.43 -9.42 32.90
N ASN A 328 3.10 -9.30 32.89
CA ASN A 328 2.23 -10.18 32.10
C ASN A 328 2.56 -10.11 30.60
N LEU A 329 2.84 -8.91 30.07
CA LEU A 329 3.20 -8.73 28.66
C LEU A 329 4.56 -9.34 28.31
N ARG A 330 5.53 -9.28 29.24
CA ARG A 330 6.82 -9.94 29.08
C ARG A 330 6.68 -11.46 29.12
N GLU A 331 5.92 -11.98 30.07
CA GLU A 331 5.59 -13.41 30.13
C GLU A 331 4.89 -13.86 28.84
N GLU A 332 3.98 -13.05 28.31
CA GLU A 332 3.31 -13.32 27.03
C GLU A 332 4.29 -13.40 25.84
N LEU A 333 5.26 -12.48 25.77
CA LEU A 333 6.31 -12.52 24.75
C LEU A 333 7.18 -13.77 24.90
N PHE A 334 7.65 -14.06 26.12
CA PHE A 334 8.60 -15.15 26.39
C PHE A 334 7.96 -16.54 26.30
N ASN A 335 6.65 -16.65 26.54
CA ASN A 335 5.90 -17.87 26.24
C ASN A 335 5.89 -18.19 24.73
N GLY A 336 6.20 -17.21 23.88
CA GLY A 336 6.38 -17.39 22.45
C GLY A 336 5.07 -17.72 21.73
N GLU A 337 5.16 -18.62 20.75
CA GLU A 337 4.07 -19.04 19.88
C GLU A 337 3.45 -17.90 19.04
N PHE A 338 4.29 -17.00 18.54
CA PHE A 338 3.86 -15.98 17.59
C PHE A 338 3.88 -16.52 16.15
N ASP A 339 2.85 -16.20 15.38
CA ASP A 339 2.66 -16.64 14.00
C ASP A 339 3.58 -15.94 13.01
N GLY A 340 4.05 -14.73 13.34
CA GLY A 340 4.97 -14.01 12.47
C GLY A 340 5.68 -12.82 13.08
N LEU A 341 6.81 -12.48 12.46
CA LEU A 341 7.66 -11.33 12.75
C LEU A 341 7.70 -10.40 11.54
N LEU A 342 7.28 -9.16 11.73
CA LEU A 342 7.32 -8.11 10.71
C LEU A 342 8.28 -7.00 11.16
N VAL A 343 9.30 -6.71 10.35
CA VAL A 343 10.35 -5.73 10.70
C VAL A 343 10.49 -4.68 9.61
N ALA A 344 10.41 -3.41 10.00
CA ALA A 344 10.79 -2.26 9.20
C ALA A 344 11.57 -1.29 10.11
N SER A 345 12.89 -1.50 10.21
CA SER A 345 13.73 -0.81 11.18
C SER A 345 15.02 -0.28 10.57
N GLU A 346 15.60 0.78 11.18
CA GLU A 346 16.95 1.27 10.86
C GLU A 346 18.08 0.51 11.56
N TYR A 347 17.76 -0.28 12.58
CA TYR A 347 18.76 -1.06 13.31
C TYR A 347 19.31 -2.23 12.50
N ASP A 348 20.34 -2.87 13.04
CA ASP A 348 20.90 -4.08 12.46
C ASP A 348 19.86 -5.21 12.42
N LEU A 349 19.50 -5.62 11.21
CA LEU A 349 18.40 -6.55 10.96
C LEU A 349 18.71 -7.96 11.48
N LEU A 350 19.98 -8.38 11.46
CA LEU A 350 20.37 -9.67 12.02
C LEU A 350 20.10 -9.70 13.53
N SER A 351 20.56 -8.68 14.26
CA SER A 351 20.37 -8.59 15.70
C SER A 351 18.90 -8.62 16.10
N ILE A 352 18.03 -7.95 15.34
CA ILE A 352 16.57 -7.98 15.56
C ILE A 352 16.02 -9.40 15.36
N VAL A 353 16.35 -10.03 14.23
CA VAL A 353 15.85 -11.35 13.86
C VAL A 353 16.35 -12.42 14.83
N ASP A 354 17.61 -12.39 15.22
CA ASP A 354 18.18 -13.35 16.17
C ASP A 354 17.56 -13.23 17.57
N LYS A 355 17.24 -12.01 18.02
CA LYS A 355 16.58 -11.77 19.31
C LYS A 355 15.10 -12.16 19.34
N LEU A 356 14.37 -11.97 18.25
CA LEU A 356 12.90 -12.14 18.23
C LEU A 356 12.43 -13.45 17.60
N SER A 357 13.23 -14.07 16.73
CA SER A 357 12.89 -15.36 16.12
C SER A 357 12.69 -16.53 17.10
N PRO A 358 13.31 -16.57 18.32
CA PRO A 358 13.05 -17.64 19.28
C PRO A 358 11.60 -17.67 19.76
N TYR A 359 10.91 -16.51 19.80
CA TYR A 359 9.52 -16.41 20.25
C TYR A 359 8.50 -16.79 19.16
N LEU A 360 8.95 -17.06 17.93
CA LEU A 360 8.07 -17.49 16.85
C LEU A 360 7.75 -18.98 16.95
N ALA A 361 6.50 -19.32 16.62
CA ALA A 361 6.09 -20.70 16.41
C ALA A 361 6.82 -21.31 15.20
N GLY A 362 6.93 -22.63 15.18
CA GLY A 362 7.33 -23.38 13.98
C GLY A 362 6.37 -23.09 12.83
N SER A 363 6.91 -22.96 11.62
CA SER A 363 6.19 -22.46 10.44
C SER A 363 5.76 -20.99 10.51
N GLY A 364 6.23 -20.23 11.52
CA GLY A 364 6.00 -18.79 11.60
C GLY A 364 6.71 -18.03 10.47
N SER A 365 6.07 -16.99 9.95
CA SER A 365 6.61 -16.18 8.85
C SER A 365 7.50 -15.05 9.37
N ILE A 366 8.66 -14.85 8.75
CA ILE A 366 9.55 -13.72 9.03
C ILE A 366 9.57 -12.84 7.77
N VAL A 367 9.23 -11.57 7.92
CA VAL A 367 9.28 -10.58 6.84
C VAL A 367 10.01 -9.34 7.29
N VAL A 368 11.08 -8.99 6.58
CA VAL A 368 11.94 -7.85 6.89
C VAL A 368 11.97 -6.91 5.69
N GLN A 369 11.62 -5.65 5.91
CA GLN A 369 11.67 -4.58 4.93
C GLN A 369 12.91 -3.72 5.13
N SER A 370 13.55 -3.33 4.02
CA SER A 370 14.61 -2.32 4.01
C SER A 370 14.57 -1.51 2.72
N PRO A 371 14.88 -0.20 2.76
CA PRO A 371 15.11 0.58 1.54
C PRO A 371 16.28 0.06 0.69
N ASN A 372 17.25 -0.61 1.32
CA ASN A 372 18.50 -1.01 0.69
C ASN A 372 18.58 -2.53 0.49
N ALA A 373 18.83 -2.97 -0.75
CA ALA A 373 18.97 -4.39 -1.08
C ALA A 373 20.18 -5.04 -0.40
N GLN A 374 21.29 -4.31 -0.21
CA GLN A 374 22.53 -4.84 0.35
C GLN A 374 22.33 -5.35 1.79
N SER A 375 21.62 -4.59 2.63
CA SER A 375 21.32 -4.98 4.02
C SER A 375 20.55 -6.30 4.09
N LEU A 376 19.61 -6.52 3.14
CA LEU A 376 18.85 -7.75 3.07
C LEU A 376 19.65 -8.90 2.45
N ALA A 377 20.55 -8.64 1.50
CA ALA A 377 21.44 -9.65 0.95
C ALA A 377 22.39 -10.21 2.02
N ASP A 378 22.93 -9.33 2.88
CA ASP A 378 23.78 -9.73 4.01
C ASP A 378 22.99 -10.57 5.02
N LEU A 379 21.78 -10.12 5.39
CA LEU A 379 20.87 -10.88 6.24
C LEU A 379 20.53 -12.25 5.63
N GLN A 380 20.20 -12.29 4.34
CA GLN A 380 19.89 -13.53 3.62
C GLN A 380 21.03 -14.53 3.70
N ASN A 381 22.27 -14.08 3.49
CA ASN A 381 23.45 -14.94 3.54
C ASN A 381 23.68 -15.51 4.94
N LYS A 382 23.49 -14.68 5.99
CA LYS A 382 23.57 -15.10 7.39
C LYS A 382 22.45 -16.09 7.75
N MET A 383 21.22 -15.82 7.34
CA MET A 383 20.07 -16.71 7.59
C MET A 383 20.23 -18.06 6.91
N ARG A 384 20.84 -18.14 5.71
CA ARG A 384 21.11 -19.43 5.03
C ARG A 384 22.10 -20.32 5.77
N GLN A 385 22.97 -19.74 6.61
CA GLN A 385 23.93 -20.51 7.40
C GLN A 385 23.28 -21.14 8.64
N GLN A 386 22.08 -20.68 8.99
CA GLN A 386 21.36 -21.07 10.18
C GLN A 386 20.23 -22.07 9.82
N PRO A 387 20.16 -23.24 10.47
CA PRO A 387 19.21 -24.31 10.09
C PRO A 387 17.75 -23.99 10.42
N HIS A 388 17.53 -23.05 11.35
CA HIS A 388 16.20 -22.65 11.80
C HIS A 388 15.44 -21.74 10.82
N TYR A 389 16.02 -21.38 9.67
CA TYR A 389 15.33 -20.60 8.64
C TYR A 389 15.23 -21.36 7.33
N LEU A 390 14.01 -21.43 6.80
CA LEU A 390 13.71 -22.04 5.53
C LEU A 390 13.55 -20.98 4.44
N ALA A 391 14.24 -21.21 3.33
CA ALA A 391 14.13 -20.47 2.07
C ALA A 391 14.17 -18.92 2.21
N PRO A 392 15.19 -18.33 2.87
CA PRO A 392 15.32 -16.88 2.93
C PRO A 392 15.49 -16.31 1.52
N ALA A 393 14.57 -15.45 1.10
CA ALA A 393 14.48 -14.90 -0.25
C ALA A 393 14.28 -13.38 -0.22
N VAL A 394 15.06 -12.67 -1.03
CA VAL A 394 14.95 -11.22 -1.22
C VAL A 394 14.15 -10.95 -2.49
N THR A 395 13.14 -10.10 -2.40
CA THR A 395 12.22 -9.75 -3.47
C THR A 395 12.03 -8.23 -3.53
N GLU A 396 11.84 -7.71 -4.74
CA GLU A 396 11.46 -6.32 -5.00
C GLU A 396 10.12 -6.31 -5.75
N VAL A 397 9.32 -5.27 -5.53
CA VAL A 397 8.04 -5.07 -6.21
C VAL A 397 8.11 -3.81 -7.04
N TRP A 398 7.61 -3.88 -8.28
CA TRP A 398 7.54 -2.73 -9.18
C TRP A 398 6.08 -2.35 -9.46
N LEU A 399 5.78 -1.06 -9.32
CA LEU A 399 4.45 -0.50 -9.57
C LEU A 399 4.51 0.52 -10.70
N ARG A 400 3.73 0.29 -11.76
CA ARG A 400 3.58 1.23 -12.88
C ARG A 400 2.14 1.71 -12.99
N ARG A 401 1.95 3.03 -12.86
CA ARG A 401 0.65 3.70 -12.95
C ARG A 401 0.43 4.21 -14.36
N TYR A 402 -0.81 4.13 -14.82
CA TYR A 402 -1.22 4.56 -16.14
C TYR A 402 -2.18 5.74 -16.04
N GLN A 403 -2.00 6.71 -16.94
CA GLN A 403 -3.07 7.62 -17.31
C GLN A 403 -3.97 6.88 -18.27
N VAL A 404 -5.27 6.85 -17.98
CA VAL A 404 -6.29 6.23 -18.83
C VAL A 404 -7.29 7.31 -19.23
N LEU A 405 -7.12 7.82 -20.45
CA LEU A 405 -7.98 8.81 -21.08
C LEU A 405 -8.14 8.44 -22.56
N PRO A 406 -9.32 8.69 -23.17
CA PRO A 406 -9.50 8.51 -24.61
C PRO A 406 -8.39 9.22 -25.40
N GLY A 407 -7.78 8.49 -26.34
CA GLY A 407 -6.67 8.98 -27.19
C GLY A 407 -5.34 9.31 -26.49
N ARG A 408 -5.26 9.18 -25.15
CA ARG A 408 -4.10 9.64 -24.34
C ARG A 408 -3.72 8.66 -23.23
N THR A 409 -3.82 7.37 -23.51
CA THR A 409 -3.49 6.31 -22.55
C THR A 409 -2.00 5.97 -22.62
N HIS A 410 -1.29 6.21 -21.52
CA HIS A 410 0.14 5.92 -21.41
C HIS A 410 0.54 5.81 -19.92
N PRO A 411 1.67 5.13 -19.60
CA PRO A 411 2.26 5.21 -18.27
C PRO A 411 2.60 6.65 -17.86
N PHE A 412 2.62 6.93 -16.56
CA PHE A 412 3.24 8.17 -16.08
C PHE A 412 4.75 8.17 -16.40
N MET A 413 5.25 9.31 -16.86
CA MET A 413 6.65 9.46 -17.27
C MET A 413 7.61 9.46 -16.07
N ASN A 414 7.24 10.17 -15.00
CA ASN A 414 8.00 10.22 -13.76
C ASN A 414 7.25 9.46 -12.67
N MET A 415 7.91 8.45 -12.12
CA MET A 415 7.40 7.62 -11.04
C MET A 415 8.52 7.27 -10.08
N SER A 416 8.17 6.86 -8.86
CA SER A 416 9.13 6.28 -7.93
C SER A 416 9.60 4.91 -8.45
N GLY A 417 10.91 4.67 -8.39
CA GLY A 417 11.54 3.43 -8.83
C GLY A 417 11.12 2.25 -7.95
N SER A 418 11.64 2.21 -6.71
CA SER A 418 11.41 1.11 -5.77
C SER A 418 10.54 1.51 -4.57
N GLY A 419 9.78 0.57 -4.03
CA GLY A 419 9.08 0.72 -2.74
C GLY A 419 9.87 0.09 -1.58
N GLY A 420 11.18 -0.06 -1.77
CA GLY A 420 12.05 -0.87 -0.91
C GLY A 420 12.04 -2.35 -1.28
N PHE A 421 12.83 -3.11 -0.54
CA PHE A 421 13.04 -4.54 -0.74
C PHE A 421 12.47 -5.30 0.47
N LEU A 422 12.06 -6.54 0.22
CA LEU A 422 11.55 -7.45 1.24
C LEU A 422 12.42 -8.70 1.28
N LEU A 423 12.80 -9.11 2.48
CA LEU A 423 13.28 -10.46 2.76
C LEU A 423 12.13 -11.22 3.41
N HIS A 424 11.85 -12.42 2.92
CA HIS A 424 10.93 -13.34 3.57
C HIS A 424 11.60 -14.69 3.84
N ALA A 425 11.25 -15.31 4.96
CA ALA A 425 11.69 -16.63 5.35
C ALA A 425 10.64 -17.30 6.25
N ILE A 426 10.75 -18.61 6.44
CA ILE A 426 9.89 -19.35 7.37
C ILE A 426 10.76 -19.86 8.52
N LYS A 427 10.32 -19.65 9.76
CA LYS A 427 10.91 -20.24 10.96
C LYS A 427 10.63 -21.73 10.97
N VAL A 428 11.66 -22.54 11.11
CA VAL A 428 11.55 -23.99 11.30
C VAL A 428 12.22 -24.39 12.62
N TYR A 429 11.74 -25.50 13.18
CA TYR A 429 12.44 -26.17 14.26
C TYR A 429 13.56 -27.01 13.64
N ASP A 430 14.74 -26.84 14.20
CA ASP A 430 15.86 -27.69 13.84
C ASP A 430 15.68 -29.03 14.57
N ASP A 431 15.65 -30.12 13.81
CA ASP A 431 15.70 -31.46 14.35
C ASP A 431 17.09 -32.02 14.07
N PRO A 432 17.97 -32.15 15.09
CA PRO A 432 19.33 -32.65 14.90
C PRO A 432 19.36 -34.10 14.40
N THR A 433 18.25 -34.83 14.47
CA THR A 433 18.11 -36.20 13.96
C THR A 433 17.57 -36.26 12.52
N ALA A 434 17.06 -35.15 11.99
CA ALA A 434 16.53 -35.09 10.64
C ALA A 434 17.65 -35.19 9.61
N GLN A 435 17.71 -36.31 8.90
CA GLN A 435 18.60 -36.47 7.76
C GLN A 435 17.99 -35.73 6.56
N SER A 436 18.75 -34.79 5.97
CA SER A 436 18.35 -34.20 4.70
C SER A 436 18.09 -35.32 3.69
N ALA A 437 16.88 -35.39 3.16
CA ALA A 437 16.57 -36.30 2.07
C ALA A 437 17.44 -35.85 0.89
N ALA A 438 18.61 -36.48 0.72
CA ALA A 438 19.48 -36.26 -0.42
C ALA A 438 18.60 -36.45 -1.66
N GLY A 439 18.27 -35.34 -2.32
CA GLY A 439 17.33 -35.34 -3.43
C GLY A 439 17.72 -36.45 -4.38
N ARG A 440 16.80 -37.36 -4.66
CA ARG A 440 16.97 -38.39 -5.69
C ARG A 440 17.15 -37.67 -7.03
N ARG A 441 18.35 -37.17 -7.30
CA ARG A 441 18.83 -36.96 -8.66
C ARG A 441 18.97 -38.37 -9.23
N ALA A 442 17.89 -38.87 -9.82
CA ALA A 442 17.92 -40.05 -10.63
C ALA A 442 19.03 -39.84 -11.67
N LYS A 443 20.18 -40.51 -11.49
CA LYS A 443 21.19 -40.61 -12.54
C LYS A 443 20.47 -41.24 -13.72
N LYS A 444 20.27 -40.49 -14.81
CA LYS A 444 19.84 -41.08 -16.07
C LYS A 444 20.81 -42.23 -16.39
N PRO A 445 20.33 -43.47 -16.61
CA PRO A 445 21.22 -44.58 -16.89
C PRO A 445 21.94 -44.29 -18.20
N ARG A 446 23.27 -44.39 -18.15
CA ARG A 446 24.15 -44.32 -19.33
C ARG A 446 24.00 -45.65 -20.04
N LEU A 447 23.47 -45.65 -21.26
CA LEU A 447 23.47 -46.82 -22.15
C LEU A 447 24.93 -47.20 -22.44
N GLU A 448 25.34 -48.38 -22.01
CA GLU A 448 26.59 -49.02 -22.44
C GLU A 448 26.40 -49.55 -23.86
N SER A 449 27.19 -49.03 -24.80
CA SER A 449 27.27 -49.55 -26.17
C SER A 449 28.19 -50.78 -26.18
N ALA A 450 27.59 -51.97 -26.34
CA ALA A 450 28.32 -53.19 -26.65
C ALA A 450 28.82 -53.16 -28.09
N GLU A 451 30.12 -53.42 -28.27
CA GLU A 451 30.79 -53.60 -29.55
C GLU A 451 30.35 -54.90 -30.25
N GLY A 452 30.25 -54.88 -31.59
CA GLY A 452 30.58 -56.07 -32.38
C GLY A 452 29.66 -56.45 -33.55
N SER A 453 30.07 -56.01 -34.74
CA SER A 453 29.95 -56.69 -36.06
C SER A 453 28.60 -56.75 -36.80
N SER A 454 28.44 -55.88 -37.80
CA SER A 454 28.38 -56.25 -39.23
C SER A 454 27.93 -55.06 -40.09
N GLU A 455 28.68 -54.78 -41.14
CA GLU A 455 28.33 -53.88 -42.26
C GLU A 455 28.50 -54.67 -43.57
N PRO A 456 28.03 -54.21 -44.76
CA PRO A 456 27.19 -53.03 -45.06
C PRO A 456 26.08 -53.29 -46.10
N VAL A 457 25.05 -52.44 -46.24
CA VAL A 457 24.48 -52.05 -47.56
C VAL A 457 23.86 -50.65 -47.52
N MET A 458 24.54 -49.72 -48.18
CA MET A 458 24.13 -48.54 -48.97
C MET A 458 22.67 -48.03 -48.92
N GLY A 459 22.51 -46.73 -48.61
CA GLY A 459 21.31 -45.94 -48.90
C GLY A 459 21.37 -44.51 -48.35
N GLN A 460 21.75 -43.56 -49.22
CA GLN A 460 21.94 -42.12 -49.05
C GLN A 460 20.86 -41.39 -48.21
N GLY A 461 21.25 -40.63 -47.16
CA GLY A 461 21.26 -39.15 -47.13
C GLY A 461 20.00 -38.58 -46.43
N VAL A 462 19.99 -37.71 -45.42
CA VAL A 462 20.82 -36.54 -45.09
C VAL A 462 20.80 -36.33 -43.55
N VAL A 463 21.97 -36.06 -42.96
CA VAL A 463 22.16 -35.73 -41.53
C VAL A 463 22.35 -34.21 -41.40
N CYS A 464 21.64 -33.59 -40.46
CA CYS A 464 21.97 -32.26 -39.94
C CYS A 464 22.83 -32.44 -38.68
N ALA A 465 24.14 -32.22 -38.79
CA ALA A 465 25.08 -32.31 -37.68
C ALA A 465 25.30 -30.92 -37.04
N GLN A 466 25.21 -30.90 -35.72
CA GLN A 466 25.83 -29.90 -34.86
C GLN A 466 27.35 -30.06 -34.92
N MET A 467 28.11 -28.96 -34.85
CA MET A 467 29.52 -28.99 -34.45
C MET A 467 29.79 -27.99 -33.34
N SER A 468 30.61 -28.47 -32.42
CA SER A 468 31.10 -27.95 -31.16
C SER A 468 32.24 -26.94 -31.30
N ASP A 469 32.48 -26.24 -30.19
CA ASP A 469 33.57 -25.33 -29.87
C ASP A 469 34.99 -25.82 -30.22
N ALA A 470 35.87 -24.87 -30.56
CA ALA A 470 37.23 -24.79 -30.02
C ALA A 470 37.87 -23.39 -30.24
N SER A 471 38.27 -22.78 -29.12
CA SER A 471 39.45 -21.92 -28.87
C SER A 471 40.12 -21.14 -30.02
N ASN A 472 40.29 -19.82 -29.86
CA ASN A 472 41.63 -19.22 -29.93
C ASN A 472 41.74 -17.81 -29.33
N THR A 473 42.95 -17.49 -28.91
CA THR A 473 43.41 -16.38 -28.07
C THR A 473 43.91 -15.15 -28.86
N ALA A 474 43.73 -13.96 -28.24
CA ALA A 474 44.55 -12.73 -28.31
C ALA A 474 44.42 -11.78 -29.55
N PRO A 475 44.90 -10.50 -29.50
CA PRO A 475 45.45 -9.69 -28.39
C PRO A 475 44.87 -8.25 -28.26
N ASN A 476 45.36 -7.54 -27.22
CA ASN A 476 45.24 -6.11 -26.93
C ASN A 476 45.58 -5.16 -28.10
N SER A 477 44.86 -4.04 -28.18
CA SER A 477 45.45 -2.74 -28.55
C SER A 477 44.73 -1.59 -27.85
N SER A 478 45.53 -0.75 -27.20
CA SER A 478 45.19 0.50 -26.53
C SER A 478 44.99 1.70 -27.49
N LEU A 479 44.35 2.76 -26.96
CA LEU A 479 44.33 4.17 -27.39
C LEU A 479 43.35 4.56 -28.52
N LEU A 480 42.24 5.20 -28.16
CA LEU A 480 42.10 6.66 -28.01
C LEU A 480 40.86 7.02 -27.19
#